data_AF-A0A3S5B7U2-F1
#
_entry.id   AF-A0A3S5B7U2-F1
#
_cell.length_a   1.000
_cell.length_b   1.000
_cell.length_c   1.000
_cell.angle_alpha   90.00
_cell.angle_beta   90.00
_cell.angle_gamma   90.00
#
_symmetry.space_group_name_H-M   'P 1'
#
loop_
_entity.id
_entity.type
_entity.pdbx_description
1 polymer ?
#
loop_
_entity_poly.entity_id
_entity_poly.type
_entity_poly.pdbx_seq_one_letter_code
_entity_poly.pdbx_strand_id
1 'polypeptide(L)'
;MHRNLQFDYENYIGSIFLPHRLRNLALVVRLFDFQLSQSSELACSRYRFWREAIDRVYDDSIICNTPIEKALKKENHFALKPFDTLADLELYSDQTCSSILFILAQALGHASTDLDHALSHLGKSQGILRLVRGIVPLARLHRALILPTDLLCQVILKYQT
;
A
#
# COMPACT_ATOMS: atom_id res chain seq x y z
N MET A 1 -10.02 -18.83 -0.63
CA MET A 1 -9.71 -18.23 0.69
C MET A 1 -8.33 -18.63 1.24
N HIS A 2 -7.90 -19.89 1.13
CA HIS A 2 -6.60 -20.33 1.67
C HIS A 2 -5.33 -19.65 1.14
N ARG A 3 -5.30 -19.20 -0.13
CA ARG A 3 -4.10 -18.60 -0.73
C ARG A 3 -3.72 -17.24 -0.11
N ASN A 4 -4.68 -16.48 0.42
CA ASN A 4 -4.43 -15.14 0.98
C ASN A 4 -3.76 -15.20 2.36
N LEU A 5 -3.98 -16.30 3.10
CA LEU A 5 -3.41 -16.50 4.44
C LEU A 5 -1.89 -16.67 4.44
N GLN A 6 -1.31 -17.13 3.34
CA GLN A 6 0.15 -17.30 3.24
C GLN A 6 0.89 -16.01 2.92
N PHE A 7 0.25 -15.06 2.22
CA PHE A 7 0.92 -13.84 1.76
C PHE A 7 0.65 -12.62 2.65
N ASP A 8 -0.50 -12.56 3.32
CA ASP A 8 -0.88 -11.41 4.16
C ASP A 8 -1.42 -11.83 5.54
N TYR A 9 -0.67 -12.73 6.20
CA TYR A 9 -1.06 -13.31 7.49
C TYR A 9 -1.19 -12.26 8.60
N GLU A 10 -0.24 -11.32 8.67
CA GLU A 10 -0.19 -10.29 9.72
C GLU A 10 -1.45 -9.41 9.68
N ASN A 11 -1.84 -8.97 8.48
CA ASN A 11 -3.09 -8.24 8.32
C ASN A 11 -4.31 -9.13 8.56
N TYR A 12 -4.33 -10.37 8.07
CA TYR A 12 -5.45 -11.29 8.34
C TYR A 12 -5.75 -11.43 9.84
N ILE A 13 -4.73 -11.62 10.68
CA ILE A 13 -4.89 -11.67 12.14
C ILE A 13 -5.45 -10.34 12.67
N GLY A 14 -4.94 -9.21 12.17
CA GLY A 14 -5.48 -7.88 12.50
C GLY A 14 -6.97 -7.73 12.17
N SER A 15 -7.48 -8.37 11.11
CA SER A 15 -8.92 -8.33 10.76
C SER A 15 -9.79 -9.03 11.79
N ILE A 16 -9.27 -10.02 12.53
CA ILE A 16 -10.06 -10.80 13.50
C ILE A 16 -10.50 -9.93 14.68
N PHE A 17 -9.66 -8.96 15.05
CA PHE A 17 -9.93 -8.02 16.14
C PHE A 17 -10.97 -6.96 15.79
N LEU A 18 -11.36 -6.84 14.52
CA LEU A 18 -12.41 -5.92 14.12
C LEU A 18 -13.82 -6.44 14.49
N PRO A 19 -14.80 -5.53 14.73
CA PRO A 19 -16.19 -5.89 14.94
C PRO A 19 -16.74 -6.77 13.82
N HIS A 20 -17.63 -7.71 14.14
CA HIS A 20 -18.13 -8.72 13.18
C HIS A 20 -18.68 -8.13 11.86
N ARG A 21 -19.29 -6.95 11.92
CA ARG A 21 -19.82 -6.25 10.74
C ARG A 21 -18.74 -5.75 9.78
N LEU A 22 -17.53 -5.47 10.30
CA LEU A 22 -16.40 -4.90 9.55
C LEU A 22 -15.37 -5.93 9.12
N ARG A 23 -15.39 -7.14 9.68
CA ARG A 23 -14.46 -8.22 9.31
C ARG A 23 -14.50 -8.53 7.82
N ASN A 24 -15.71 -8.67 7.26
CA ASN A 24 -15.88 -8.97 5.84
C ASN A 24 -15.38 -7.82 4.96
N LEU A 25 -15.68 -6.57 5.33
CA LEU A 25 -15.19 -5.39 4.63
C LEU A 25 -13.66 -5.34 4.65
N ALA A 26 -13.05 -5.55 5.81
CA ALA A 26 -11.60 -5.54 5.95
C ALA A 26 -10.92 -6.65 5.14
N LEU A 27 -11.50 -7.84 5.12
CA LEU A 27 -11.00 -8.95 4.31
C LEU A 27 -11.12 -8.64 2.81
N VAL A 28 -12.24 -8.06 2.36
CA VAL A 28 -12.46 -7.70 0.95
C VAL A 28 -11.49 -6.61 0.49
N VAL A 29 -11.34 -5.54 1.27
CA VAL A 29 -10.41 -4.44 0.93
C VAL A 29 -8.96 -4.94 0.86
N ARG A 30 -8.55 -5.83 1.79
CA ARG A 30 -7.21 -6.43 1.78
C ARG A 30 -7.00 -7.44 0.65
N LEU A 31 -8.03 -8.22 0.32
CA LEU A 31 -8.02 -9.09 -0.86
C LEU A 31 -7.85 -8.28 -2.14
N PHE A 32 -8.47 -7.11 -2.21
CA PHE A 32 -8.34 -6.20 -3.33
C PHE A 32 -6.91 -5.64 -3.44
N ASP A 33 -6.33 -5.14 -2.34
CA ASP A 33 -4.92 -4.68 -2.31
C ASP A 33 -3.94 -5.78 -2.74
N PHE A 34 -4.12 -7.00 -2.22
CA PHE A 34 -3.32 -8.14 -2.64
C PHE A 34 -3.45 -8.42 -4.15
N GLN A 35 -4.66 -8.36 -4.70
CA GLN A 35 -4.86 -8.55 -6.15
C GLN A 35 -4.19 -7.45 -6.98
N LEU A 36 -4.21 -6.20 -6.52
CA LEU A 36 -3.53 -5.08 -7.17
C LEU A 36 -2.00 -5.21 -7.14
N SER A 37 -1.46 -5.77 -6.05
CA SER A 37 -0.02 -5.97 -5.89
C SER A 37 0.57 -6.99 -6.87
N GLN A 38 -0.25 -7.87 -7.45
CA GLN A 38 0.23 -8.84 -8.43
C GLN A 38 0.35 -8.18 -9.80
N SER A 39 1.55 -8.19 -10.39
CA SER A 39 1.83 -7.68 -11.74
C SER A 39 1.25 -8.61 -12.81
N SER A 40 -0.08 -8.70 -12.88
CA SER A 40 -0.80 -9.46 -13.90
C SER A 40 -1.67 -8.51 -14.72
N GLU A 41 -1.82 -8.75 -16.02
CA GLU A 41 -2.80 -8.02 -16.84
C GLU A 41 -4.21 -8.05 -16.22
N LEU A 42 -4.53 -9.16 -15.53
CA LEU A 42 -5.75 -9.32 -14.76
C LEU A 42 -5.87 -8.31 -13.61
N ALA A 43 -4.77 -7.99 -12.91
CA ALA A 43 -4.76 -6.98 -11.86
C ALA A 43 -4.96 -5.57 -12.43
N CYS A 44 -4.35 -5.24 -13.56
CA CYS A 44 -4.58 -3.97 -14.26
C CYS A 44 -6.04 -3.83 -14.74
N SER A 45 -6.64 -4.89 -15.30
CA SER A 45 -8.04 -4.87 -15.72
C SER A 45 -8.99 -4.78 -14.52
N ARG A 46 -8.69 -5.46 -13.41
CA ARG A 46 -9.45 -5.33 -12.15
C ARG A 46 -9.32 -3.94 -11.55
N TYR A 47 -8.12 -3.35 -11.56
CA TYR A 47 -7.90 -1.98 -11.11
C TYR A 47 -8.79 -0.99 -11.86
N ARG A 48 -8.80 -1.04 -13.20
CA ARG A 48 -9.66 -0.17 -14.02
C ARG A 48 -11.14 -0.39 -13.72
N PHE A 49 -11.57 -1.65 -13.66
CA PHE A 49 -12.95 -1.98 -13.29
C PHE A 49 -13.36 -1.37 -11.94
N TRP A 50 -12.50 -1.46 -10.93
CA TRP A 50 -12.77 -0.92 -9.61
C TRP A 50 -12.66 0.60 -9.55
N ARG A 51 -11.73 1.21 -10.29
CA ARG A 51 -11.66 2.66 -10.45
C ARG A 51 -12.95 3.19 -11.05
N GLU A 52 -13.40 2.61 -12.15
CA GLU A 52 -14.67 2.97 -12.80
C GLU A 52 -15.87 2.73 -11.88
N ALA A 53 -15.83 1.71 -11.01
CA ALA A 53 -16.89 1.46 -10.03
C ALA A 53 -16.88 2.50 -8.91
N ILE A 54 -15.71 2.93 -8.45
CA ILE A 54 -15.54 4.00 -7.46
C ILE A 54 -15.99 5.33 -8.07
N ASP A 55 -15.49 5.68 -9.26
CA ASP A 55 -15.84 6.90 -9.97
C ASP A 55 -17.38 6.99 -10.16
N ARG A 56 -18.04 5.88 -10.52
CA ARG A 56 -19.50 5.80 -10.61
C ARG A 56 -20.24 5.97 -9.28
N VAL A 57 -19.64 5.56 -8.16
CA VAL A 57 -20.22 5.74 -6.81
C VAL A 57 -20.08 7.19 -6.35
N TYR A 58 -19.06 7.91 -6.83
CA TYR A 58 -18.78 9.30 -6.47
C TYR A 58 -19.20 10.33 -7.55
N ASP A 59 -19.88 9.91 -8.62
CA ASP A 59 -20.21 10.75 -9.78
C ASP A 59 -21.33 11.79 -9.53
N ASP A 60 -22.02 11.72 -8.40
CA ASP A 60 -22.98 12.77 -7.99
C ASP A 60 -22.39 13.66 -6.90
N SER A 61 -21.58 14.63 -7.33
CA SER A 61 -21.20 15.83 -6.57
C SER A 61 -20.59 15.58 -5.18
N ILE A 62 -19.25 15.52 -5.11
CA ILE A 62 -18.39 16.31 -4.22
C ILE A 62 -16.96 15.91 -4.59
N ILE A 63 -16.18 16.86 -5.09
CA ILE A 63 -14.72 16.73 -5.25
C ILE A 63 -14.15 16.67 -3.84
N CYS A 64 -13.98 15.47 -3.29
CA CYS A 64 -13.15 15.28 -2.13
C CYS A 64 -11.75 14.96 -2.63
N ASN A 65 -10.84 15.91 -2.46
CA ASN A 65 -9.38 15.74 -2.50
C ASN A 65 -8.92 14.73 -1.43
N THR A 66 -9.45 13.52 -1.47
CA THR A 66 -9.12 12.46 -0.52
C THR A 66 -7.73 11.91 -0.85
N PRO A 67 -6.98 11.44 0.14
CA PRO A 67 -5.71 10.74 -0.07
C PRO A 67 -5.83 9.58 -1.08
N ILE A 68 -7.03 8.99 -1.21
CA ILE A 68 -7.36 7.88 -2.09
C ILE A 68 -7.32 8.31 -3.57
N GLU A 69 -7.90 9.45 -3.95
CA GLU A 69 -7.78 9.99 -5.32
C GLU A 69 -6.33 10.30 -5.71
N LYS A 70 -5.54 10.84 -4.77
CA LYS A 70 -4.12 11.12 -4.99
C LYS A 70 -3.31 9.83 -5.20
N ALA A 71 -3.63 8.77 -4.47
CA ALA A 71 -3.04 7.44 -4.66
C ALA A 71 -3.47 6.81 -6.00
N LEU A 72 -4.72 7.00 -6.42
CA LEU A 72 -5.31 6.48 -7.66
C LEU A 72 -4.84 7.18 -8.95
N LYS A 73 -4.33 8.43 -8.87
CA LYS A 73 -3.79 9.16 -10.05
C LYS A 73 -2.35 8.79 -10.41
N LYS A 74 -1.60 8.16 -9.51
CA LYS A 74 -0.22 7.72 -9.77
C LYS A 74 -0.20 6.30 -10.39
N GLU A 75 -0.53 6.21 -11.68
CA GLU A 75 -0.54 4.97 -12.47
C GLU A 75 0.86 4.34 -12.73
N ASN A 76 1.95 4.93 -12.25
CA ASN A 76 3.31 4.63 -12.74
C ASN A 76 4.19 3.77 -11.81
N HIS A 77 3.68 3.22 -10.71
CA HIS A 77 4.52 2.43 -9.79
C HIS A 77 4.63 0.94 -10.12
N PHE A 78 4.08 0.48 -11.24
CA PHE A 78 4.23 -0.91 -11.70
C PHE A 78 5.63 -1.25 -12.24
N ALA A 79 6.49 -0.24 -12.45
CA ALA A 79 7.88 -0.46 -12.81
C ALA A 79 8.73 -0.71 -11.55
N LEU A 80 9.54 -1.78 -11.55
CA LEU A 80 10.54 -2.11 -10.53
C LEU A 80 11.71 -1.09 -10.55
N LYS A 81 11.41 0.20 -10.45
CA LYS A 81 12.38 1.28 -10.46
C LYS A 81 12.88 1.53 -9.02
N PRO A 82 14.19 1.71 -8.80
CA PRO A 82 14.72 2.17 -7.52
C PRO A 82 14.16 3.55 -7.13
N PHE A 83 14.20 3.85 -5.83
CA PHE A 83 13.81 5.16 -5.32
C PHE A 83 15.00 6.12 -5.37
N ASP A 84 14.75 7.37 -5.77
CA ASP A 84 15.79 8.39 -5.82
C ASP A 84 16.17 8.82 -4.40
N THR A 85 15.18 9.10 -3.55
CA THR A 85 15.40 9.49 -2.14
C THR A 85 14.65 8.62 -1.12
N LEU A 86 15.09 8.67 0.15
CA LEU A 86 14.33 8.08 1.26
C LEU A 86 12.92 8.69 1.39
N ALA A 87 12.78 9.99 1.11
CA ALA A 87 11.48 10.65 1.14
C ALA A 87 10.50 10.09 0.10
N ASP A 88 10.99 9.72 -1.09
CA ASP A 88 10.18 9.09 -2.13
C ASP A 88 9.70 7.70 -1.71
N LEU A 89 10.55 6.94 -1.03
CA LEU A 89 10.21 5.64 -0.42
C LEU A 89 9.11 5.79 0.63
N GLU A 90 9.24 6.76 1.53
CA GLU A 90 8.25 7.03 2.58
C GLU A 90 6.91 7.46 1.98
N LEU A 91 6.93 8.35 0.99
CA LEU A 91 5.73 8.81 0.30
C LEU A 91 5.03 7.65 -0.41
N TYR A 92 5.79 6.78 -1.09
CA TYR A 92 5.25 5.58 -1.71
C TYR A 92 4.62 4.64 -0.68
N SER A 93 5.31 4.40 0.43
CA SER A 93 4.84 3.52 1.51
C SER A 93 3.55 4.04 2.15
N ASP A 94 3.44 5.36 2.34
CA ASP A 94 2.24 6.01 2.85
C ASP A 94 1.06 5.88 1.87
N GLN A 95 1.30 6.16 0.59
CA GLN A 95 0.24 6.12 -0.43
C GLN A 95 -0.30 4.70 -0.66
N THR A 96 0.55 3.69 -0.53
CA THR A 96 0.17 2.29 -0.76
C THR A 96 -0.49 1.64 0.46
N CYS A 97 0.07 1.81 1.65
CA CYS A 97 -0.36 1.06 2.84
C CYS A 97 -1.35 1.85 3.72
N SER A 98 -1.26 3.18 3.79
CA SER A 98 -2.10 3.98 4.67
C SER A 98 -3.54 4.11 4.17
N SER A 99 -3.78 4.03 2.86
CA SER A 99 -5.11 4.13 2.25
C SER A 99 -6.11 3.10 2.81
N ILE A 100 -5.67 1.85 2.97
CA ILE A 100 -6.48 0.77 3.56
C ILE A 100 -6.76 1.04 5.03
N LEU A 101 -5.76 1.52 5.77
CA LEU A 101 -5.91 1.87 7.18
C LEU A 101 -6.93 2.99 7.38
N PHE A 102 -6.90 4.02 6.54
CA PHE A 102 -7.88 5.11 6.57
C PHE A 102 -9.30 4.62 6.30
N ILE A 103 -9.49 3.76 5.28
CA ILE A 103 -10.81 3.17 4.97
C ILE A 103 -11.34 2.37 6.16
N LEU A 104 -10.49 1.59 6.81
CA LEU A 104 -10.86 0.80 7.99
C LEU A 104 -11.22 1.68 9.20
N ALA A 105 -10.46 2.75 9.43
CA ALA A 105 -10.72 3.71 10.50
C ALA A 105 -12.04 4.47 10.29
N GLN A 106 -12.30 4.92 9.07
CA GLN A 106 -13.57 5.55 8.70
C GLN A 106 -14.74 4.58 8.83
N ALA A 107 -14.56 3.31 8.44
CA ALA A 107 -15.58 2.28 8.61
C ALA A 107 -15.88 1.95 10.08
N LEU A 108 -14.91 2.18 10.99
CA LEU A 108 -15.11 2.11 12.44
C LEU A 108 -15.80 3.35 13.02
N GLY A 109 -16.00 4.41 12.22
CA GLY A 109 -16.57 5.67 12.67
C GLY A 109 -15.59 6.57 13.42
N HIS A 110 -14.28 6.30 13.31
CA HIS A 110 -13.25 7.14 13.91
C HIS A 110 -12.70 8.12 12.88
N ALA A 111 -12.86 9.41 13.15
CA ALA A 111 -12.25 10.50 12.39
C ALA A 111 -11.58 11.45 13.38
N SER A 112 -10.27 11.30 13.56
CA SER A 112 -9.46 12.22 14.34
C SER A 112 -8.10 12.43 13.69
N THR A 113 -7.61 13.65 13.75
CA THR A 113 -6.32 14.03 13.15
C THR A 113 -5.16 13.25 13.76
N ASP A 114 -5.21 12.99 15.07
CA ASP A 114 -4.18 12.20 15.77
C ASP A 114 -4.16 10.74 15.30
N LEU A 115 -5.35 10.16 15.07
CA LEU A 115 -5.45 8.82 14.50
C LEU A 115 -4.91 8.82 13.08
N ASP A 116 -5.22 9.84 12.27
CA ASP A 116 -4.74 9.91 10.90
C ASP A 116 -3.21 9.98 10.82
N HIS A 117 -2.58 10.76 11.70
CA HIS A 117 -1.12 10.78 11.83
C HIS A 117 -0.55 9.42 12.23
N ALA A 118 -1.15 8.76 13.22
CA ALA A 118 -0.71 7.44 13.67
C ALA A 118 -0.85 6.38 12.56
N LEU A 119 -1.95 6.40 11.81
CA LEU A 119 -2.18 5.49 10.68
C LEU A 119 -1.22 5.75 9.52
N SER A 120 -0.86 7.01 9.24
CA SER A 120 0.16 7.33 8.25
C SER A 120 1.53 6.78 8.66
N HIS A 121 1.95 6.97 9.92
CA HIS A 121 3.21 6.39 10.41
C HIS A 121 3.21 4.86 10.37
N LEU A 122 2.08 4.23 10.72
CA LEU A 122 1.91 2.79 10.64
C LEU A 122 2.01 2.30 9.20
N GLY A 123 1.32 2.95 8.25
CA GLY A 123 1.35 2.61 6.85
C GLY A 123 2.75 2.76 6.23
N LYS A 124 3.44 3.85 6.53
CA LYS A 124 4.86 4.05 6.15
C LYS A 124 5.74 2.91 6.66
N SER A 125 5.62 2.57 7.93
CA SER A 125 6.41 1.49 8.56
C SER A 125 6.12 0.13 7.92
N GLN A 126 4.84 -0.16 7.65
CA GLN A 126 4.42 -1.39 6.97
C GLN A 126 4.96 -1.46 5.53
N GLY A 127 4.89 -0.36 4.77
CA GLY A 127 5.40 -0.31 3.39
C GLY A 127 6.92 -0.50 3.33
N ILE A 128 7.67 0.16 4.22
CA ILE A 128 9.12 -0.02 4.33
C ILE A 128 9.45 -1.47 4.69
N LEU A 129 8.76 -2.04 5.68
CA LEU A 129 8.97 -3.42 6.09
C LEU A 129 8.69 -4.42 4.95
N ARG A 130 7.64 -4.20 4.16
CA ARG A 130 7.34 -5.00 2.96
C ARG A 130 8.48 -4.96 1.96
N LEU A 131 9.04 -3.78 1.69
CA LEU A 131 10.14 -3.61 0.76
C LEU A 131 11.44 -4.26 1.27
N VAL A 132 11.77 -4.09 2.55
CA VAL A 132 12.93 -4.74 3.19
C VAL A 132 12.83 -6.26 3.10
N ARG A 133 11.65 -6.83 3.40
CA ARG A 133 11.39 -8.27 3.25
C ARG A 133 11.47 -8.73 1.79
N GLY A 134 11.11 -7.85 0.86
CA GLY A 134 11.14 -8.07 -0.57
C GLY A 134 12.53 -8.02 -1.21
N ILE A 135 13.55 -7.45 -0.55
CA ILE A 135 14.89 -7.24 -1.13
C ILE A 135 15.47 -8.55 -1.69
N VAL A 136 15.54 -9.61 -0.87
CA VAL A 136 16.20 -10.87 -1.27
C VAL A 136 15.42 -11.59 -2.38
N PRO A 137 14.09 -11.76 -2.29
CA PRO A 137 13.30 -12.33 -3.39
C PRO A 137 13.39 -11.54 -4.69
N LEU A 138 13.26 -10.20 -4.62
CA LEU A 138 13.28 -9.33 -5.81
C LEU A 138 14.66 -9.34 -6.49
N ALA A 139 15.74 -9.32 -5.71
CA ALA A 139 17.10 -9.42 -6.25
C ALA A 139 17.32 -10.76 -6.97
N ARG A 140 16.81 -11.87 -6.41
CA ARG A 140 16.96 -13.21 -6.99
C ARG A 140 16.14 -13.42 -8.25
N LEU A 141 14.87 -13.02 -8.25
CA LEU A 141 13.92 -13.33 -9.33
C LEU A 141 13.93 -12.29 -10.45
N HIS A 142 14.10 -11.01 -10.11
CA HIS A 142 13.93 -9.90 -11.05
C HIS A 142 15.21 -9.09 -11.26
N ARG A 143 16.31 -9.44 -10.57
CA ARG A 143 17.57 -8.67 -10.58
C ARG A 143 17.36 -7.18 -10.31
N ALA A 144 16.35 -6.87 -9.50
CA ALA A 144 15.94 -5.51 -9.17
C ALA A 144 16.20 -5.24 -7.69
N LEU A 145 16.80 -4.09 -7.40
CA LEU A 145 17.02 -3.60 -6.04
C LEU A 145 16.17 -2.34 -5.84
N ILE A 146 15.07 -2.47 -5.12
CA ILE A 146 14.16 -1.36 -4.83
C ILE A 146 14.56 -0.75 -3.48
N LEU A 147 15.65 0.01 -3.49
CA LEU A 147 16.14 0.75 -2.33
C LEU A 147 16.40 2.22 -2.71
N PRO A 148 16.36 3.13 -1.73
CA PRO A 148 16.78 4.51 -1.94
C PRO A 148 18.25 4.59 -2.35
N THR A 149 18.51 5.18 -3.52
CA THR A 149 19.86 5.30 -4.08
C THR A 149 20.73 6.27 -3.29
N ASP A 150 20.15 7.34 -2.74
CA ASP A 150 20.80 8.27 -1.82
C ASP A 150 21.39 7.55 -0.59
N LEU A 151 20.61 6.67 0.04
CA LEU A 151 21.01 5.90 1.21
C LEU A 151 22.11 4.89 0.86
N LEU A 152 22.00 4.23 -0.30
CA LEU A 152 23.03 3.32 -0.79
C LEU A 152 24.37 4.04 -0.99
N CYS A 153 24.36 5.21 -1.64
CA CYS A 153 25.55 6.03 -1.83
C CYS A 153 26.18 6.44 -0.49
N GLN A 154 25.39 6.91 0.47
CA GLN A 154 25.88 7.29 1.80
C GLN A 154 26.54 6.11 2.54
N VAL A 155 25.91 4.93 2.48
CA VAL A 155 26.42 3.73 3.14
C VAL A 155 27.72 3.26 2.47
N ILE A 156 27.76 3.20 1.15
CA ILE A 156 28.97 2.79 0.40
C ILE A 156 30.15 3.70 0.71
N LEU A 157 29.94 5.02 0.69
CA LEU A 157 30.97 6.00 1.01
C LEU A 157 31.50 5.83 2.44
N LYS A 158 30.63 5.47 3.40
CA LYS A 158 31.00 5.25 4.80
C LYS A 158 31.82 3.97 5.02
N TYR A 159 31.69 2.95 4.17
CA TYR A 159 32.45 1.70 4.25
C TYR A 159 33.76 1.71 3.43
N GLN A 160 34.02 2.77 2.68
CA GLN A 160 35.26 2.95 1.91
C GLN A 160 36.33 3.79 2.65
N THR A 161 35.98 4.37 3.80
CA THR A 161 36.87 5.08 4.74
C THR A 161 37.14 4.24 5.97
#